data_AF-A0AAU9Y2Y7-F1
#
_entry.id   AF-A0AAU9Y2Y7-F1
#
_cell.length_a   1.000
_cell.length_b   1.000
_cell.length_c   1.000
_cell.angle_alpha   90.00
_cell.angle_beta   90.00
_cell.angle_gamma   90.00
#
_symmetry.space_group_name_H-M   'P 1'
#
loop_
_entity.id
_entity.type
_entity.pdbx_description
1 polymer ?
#
loop_
_entity_poly.entity_id
_entity_poly.type
_entity_poly.pdbx_seq_one_letter_code
_entity_poly.pdbx_strand_id
1 'polypeptide(L)'
;IFDKDSSLPTDDVNARSNSWDVAIDVKDNFFLLTALEKPGTEKSCWVKRLAKTADLYYRFCLREEVDCIGLSVSDTWTIPALKAPASLEEYGNDRDEYGNRLNKFELERLQGYGPAKLAFHRKGAHVIVVSTDAGKDLISMEMYTKDDELMLIAQIHQEDI
;
A
#
# COMPACT_ATOMS: atom_id res chain seq x y z
N ILE A 1 15.31 -27.27 -10.97
CA ILE A 1 16.36 -26.26 -11.22
C ILE A 1 15.85 -25.01 -10.54
N PHE A 2 16.44 -24.66 -9.39
CA PHE A 2 16.09 -23.45 -8.66
C PHE A 2 16.90 -22.31 -9.29
N ASP A 3 16.22 -21.30 -9.84
CA ASP A 3 16.92 -20.13 -10.34
C ASP A 3 17.50 -19.34 -9.17
N LYS A 4 18.81 -19.29 -9.23
CA LYS A 4 19.76 -18.72 -8.28
C LYS A 4 19.93 -17.25 -8.62
N ASP A 5 18.89 -16.44 -8.36
CA ASP A 5 18.97 -14.97 -8.34
C ASP A 5 18.00 -14.38 -7.29
N SER A 6 17.61 -15.17 -6.28
CA SER A 6 16.89 -14.70 -5.11
C SER A 6 17.83 -14.17 -4.01
N SER A 7 18.96 -13.56 -4.39
CA SER A 7 19.76 -12.82 -3.42
C SER A 7 19.03 -11.51 -3.13
N LEU A 8 18.36 -11.45 -1.97
CA LEU A 8 18.34 -10.22 -1.20
C LEU A 8 19.78 -9.69 -1.16
N PRO A 9 20.02 -8.37 -1.22
CA PRO A 9 21.36 -7.84 -1.05
C PRO A 9 21.86 -8.28 0.33
N THR A 10 22.62 -9.37 0.35
CA THR A 10 23.44 -9.82 1.46
C THR A 10 24.65 -8.92 1.44
N ASP A 11 24.58 -7.81 2.18
CA ASP A 11 25.77 -7.12 2.70
C ASP A 11 25.46 -6.12 3.83
N ASP A 12 24.27 -6.18 4.44
CA ASP A 12 23.99 -5.36 5.61
C ASP A 12 23.29 -6.21 6.67
N VAL A 13 24.08 -6.75 7.61
CA VAL A 13 23.65 -7.64 8.70
C VAL A 13 22.59 -6.99 9.61
N ASN A 14 22.34 -5.70 9.42
CA ASN A 14 21.41 -4.87 10.17
C ASN A 14 20.20 -4.40 9.36
N ALA A 15 20.07 -4.78 8.08
CA ALA A 15 18.90 -4.41 7.29
C ALA A 15 17.65 -5.16 7.79
N ARG A 16 16.63 -4.41 8.24
CA ARG A 16 15.36 -4.98 8.69
C ARG A 16 14.34 -4.89 7.56
N SER A 17 13.66 -6.01 7.32
CA SER A 17 12.49 -6.03 6.42
C SER A 17 11.25 -6.36 7.22
N ASN A 18 10.30 -5.42 7.26
CA ASN A 18 9.02 -5.58 7.92
C ASN A 18 7.91 -5.68 6.86
N SER A 19 6.92 -6.54 7.09
CA SER A 19 5.73 -6.63 6.23
C SER A 19 4.63 -5.76 6.80
N TRP A 20 3.99 -4.96 5.95
CA TRP A 20 3.02 -3.93 6.36
C TRP A 20 1.60 -4.26 5.90
N ASP A 21 1.46 -4.77 4.67
CA ASP A 21 0.14 -5.08 4.11
C ASP A 21 0.20 -6.12 2.99
N VAL A 22 -0.96 -6.69 2.66
CA VAL A 22 -1.13 -7.66 1.57
C VAL A 22 -2.40 -7.39 0.78
N ALA A 23 -2.30 -7.51 -0.54
CA ALA A 23 -3.45 -7.49 -1.43
C ALA A 23 -3.41 -8.65 -2.42
N ILE A 24 -4.59 -9.00 -2.95
CA ILE A 24 -4.77 -10.10 -3.89
C ILE A 24 -5.48 -9.57 -5.14
N ASP A 25 -4.98 -9.93 -6.31
CA ASP A 25 -5.61 -9.56 -7.59
C ASP A 25 -6.72 -10.54 -8.00
N VAL A 26 -7.28 -10.35 -9.20
CA VAL A 26 -8.34 -11.22 -9.74
C VAL A 26 -7.85 -12.58 -10.23
N LYS A 27 -6.52 -12.78 -10.31
CA LYS A 27 -5.87 -14.03 -10.73
C LYS A 27 -5.17 -14.74 -9.56
N ASP A 28 -5.53 -14.39 -8.32
CA ASP A 28 -4.93 -14.91 -7.08
C ASP A 28 -3.42 -14.66 -6.95
N ASN A 29 -2.88 -13.64 -7.62
CA ASN A 29 -1.52 -13.18 -7.35
C ASN A 29 -1.52 -12.32 -6.08
N PHE A 30 -0.47 -12.48 -5.29
CA PHE A 30 -0.28 -11.74 -4.05
C PHE A 30 0.61 -10.52 -4.29
N PHE A 31 0.28 -9.42 -3.64
CA PHE A 31 1.07 -8.22 -3.59
C PHE A 31 1.41 -7.96 -2.12
N LEU A 32 2.70 -7.91 -1.80
CA LEU A 32 3.17 -7.67 -0.44
C LEU A 32 3.80 -6.29 -0.37
N LEU A 33 3.34 -5.49 0.60
CA LEU A 33 4.00 -4.26 0.98
C LEU A 33 5.03 -4.55 2.07
N THR A 34 6.29 -4.24 1.78
CA THR A 34 7.39 -4.41 2.73
C THR A 34 8.17 -3.11 2.87
N ALA A 35 8.59 -2.78 4.09
CA ALA A 35 9.59 -1.74 4.30
C ALA A 35 10.98 -2.39 4.36
N LEU A 36 11.96 -1.71 3.81
CA LEU A 36 13.37 -2.01 3.99
C LEU A 36 14.02 -0.82 4.70
N GLU A 37 14.56 -1.10 5.89
CA GLU A 37 15.34 -0.14 6.67
C GLU A 37 16.78 -0.63 6.67
N LYS A 38 17.71 0.15 6.11
CA LYS A 38 19.15 -0.09 6.29
C LYS A 38 19.72 0.98 7.22
N PRO A 39 20.69 0.64 8.09
CA PRO A 39 21.29 1.62 8.99
C PRO A 39 21.92 2.78 8.21
N GLY A 40 21.60 4.01 8.62
CA GLY A 40 22.16 5.22 8.01
C GLY A 40 21.59 5.57 6.64
N THR A 41 20.59 4.84 6.14
CA THR A 41 19.82 5.21 4.94
C THR A 41 18.36 5.39 5.28
N GLU A 42 17.64 6.14 4.44
CA GLU A 42 16.20 6.30 4.56
C GLU A 42 15.45 4.97 4.38
N LYS A 43 14.30 4.89 5.05
CA LYS A 43 13.36 3.77 4.93
C LYS A 43 12.75 3.79 3.54
N SER A 44 12.75 2.64 2.86
CA SER A 44 12.17 2.50 1.52
C SER A 44 11.03 1.48 1.51
N CYS A 45 9.92 1.83 0.87
CA CYS A 45 8.75 0.97 0.73
C CYS A 45 8.80 0.22 -0.61
N TRP A 46 8.60 -1.10 -0.55
CA TRP A 46 8.69 -2.01 -1.68
C TRP A 46 7.42 -2.81 -1.84
N VAL A 47 6.92 -2.91 -3.07
CA VAL A 47 5.86 -3.84 -3.44
C VAL A 47 6.47 -5.05 -4.12
N LYS A 48 6.16 -6.24 -3.61
CA LYS A 48 6.59 -7.52 -4.17
C LYS A 48 5.37 -8.26 -4.71
N ARG A 49 5.41 -8.67 -5.97
CA ARG A 49 4.34 -9.48 -6.57
C ARG A 49 4.75 -10.94 -6.59
N LEU A 50 3.90 -11.79 -6.05
CA LEU A 50 4.05 -13.23 -6.06
C LEU A 50 2.91 -13.87 -6.86
N ALA A 51 3.24 -14.96 -7.54
CA ALA A 51 2.25 -15.85 -8.13
C ALA A 51 1.35 -16.46 -7.05
N LYS A 52 0.20 -17.00 -7.47
CA LYS A 52 -0.62 -17.88 -6.62
C LYS A 52 0.16 -19.08 -6.07
N THR A 53 1.25 -19.48 -6.73
CA THR A 53 2.19 -20.53 -6.33
C THR A 53 3.27 -20.03 -5.35
N ALA A 54 3.19 -18.78 -4.91
CA ALA A 54 4.17 -18.07 -4.08
C ALA A 54 5.54 -17.84 -4.75
N ASP A 55 5.63 -17.98 -6.07
CA ASP A 55 6.83 -17.61 -6.82
C ASP A 55 6.93 -16.09 -6.96
N LEU A 56 8.06 -15.50 -6.57
CA LEU A 56 8.31 -14.07 -6.73
C LEU A 56 8.45 -13.72 -8.21
N TYR A 57 7.55 -12.90 -8.75
CA TYR A 57 7.60 -12.46 -10.15
C TYR A 57 8.48 -11.24 -10.35
N TYR A 58 8.23 -10.19 -9.58
CA TYR A 58 9.00 -8.96 -9.61
C TYR A 58 8.74 -8.16 -8.34
N ARG A 59 9.55 -7.11 -8.16
CA ARG A 59 9.38 -6.11 -7.10
C ARG A 59 9.69 -4.74 -7.65
N PHE A 60 9.13 -3.71 -7.03
CA PHE A 60 9.43 -2.31 -7.35
C PHE A 60 9.39 -1.45 -6.09
N CYS A 61 10.15 -0.37 -6.13
CA CYS A 61 10.17 0.63 -5.05
C CYS A 61 9.06 1.66 -5.28
N LEU A 62 8.29 1.97 -4.23
CA LEU A 62 7.40 3.13 -4.22
C LEU A 62 8.30 4.36 -4.02
N ARG A 63 8.41 5.22 -5.05
CA ARG A 63 9.26 6.42 -4.98
C ARG A 63 8.83 7.29 -3.80
N GLU A 64 9.81 7.90 -3.11
CA GLU A 64 9.70 8.83 -1.95
C GLU A 64 9.89 8.20 -0.54
N GLU A 65 10.46 8.99 0.36
CA GLU A 65 10.73 8.72 1.79
C GLU A 65 9.44 8.80 2.65
N VAL A 66 8.34 8.27 2.14
CA VAL A 66 7.04 8.39 2.77
C VAL A 66 6.56 7.02 3.18
N ASP A 67 6.10 6.90 4.43
CA ASP A 67 5.60 5.65 4.99
C ASP A 67 4.34 5.20 4.22
N CYS A 68 4.48 4.11 3.47
CA CYS A 68 3.32 3.42 2.91
C CYS A 68 2.71 2.53 4.00
N ILE A 69 1.43 2.74 4.27
CA ILE A 69 0.71 2.12 5.39
C ILE A 69 -0.35 1.11 4.93
N GLY A 70 -0.68 1.11 3.64
CA GLY A 70 -1.60 0.13 3.07
C GLY A 70 -1.53 0.05 1.55
N LEU A 71 -1.93 -1.08 0.99
CA LEU A 71 -1.99 -1.31 -0.45
C LEU A 71 -3.27 -2.03 -0.83
N SER A 72 -3.71 -1.85 -2.07
CA SER A 72 -4.75 -2.67 -2.67
C SER A 72 -4.44 -2.92 -4.15
N VAL A 73 -5.23 -3.76 -4.82
CA VAL A 73 -5.07 -4.04 -6.25
C VAL A 73 -6.40 -3.88 -6.96
N SER A 74 -6.38 -3.10 -8.03
CA SER A 74 -7.55 -2.88 -8.87
C SER A 74 -7.79 -4.00 -9.86
N ASP A 75 -8.97 -3.99 -10.46
CA ASP A 75 -9.32 -4.84 -11.61
C ASP A 75 -8.56 -4.44 -12.89
N THR A 76 -8.12 -3.19 -12.98
CA THR A 76 -7.30 -2.64 -14.06
C THR A 76 -5.79 -2.87 -13.87
N TRP A 77 -5.40 -3.75 -12.93
CA TRP A 77 -3.99 -4.10 -12.65
C TRP A 77 -3.14 -2.96 -12.09
N THR A 78 -3.78 -1.91 -11.61
CA THR A 78 -3.11 -0.81 -10.89
C THR A 78 -3.07 -1.10 -9.40
N ILE A 79 -2.17 -0.43 -8.71
CA ILE A 79 -1.86 -0.67 -7.30
C ILE A 79 -2.08 0.65 -6.55
N PRO A 80 -3.28 0.87 -6.00
CA PRO A 80 -3.50 1.93 -5.03
C PRO A 80 -2.67 1.69 -3.77
N ALA A 81 -1.94 2.71 -3.35
CA ALA A 81 -1.09 2.72 -2.17
C ALA A 81 -1.45 3.91 -1.29
N LEU A 82 -1.75 3.62 -0.02
CA LEU A 82 -2.02 4.62 1.00
C LEU A 82 -0.68 5.01 1.64
N LYS A 83 -0.37 6.30 1.61
CA LYS A 83 0.86 6.89 2.15
C LYS A 83 0.52 7.88 3.25
N ALA A 84 1.21 7.75 4.38
CA ALA A 84 1.15 8.73 5.46
C ALA A 84 1.78 10.07 5.01
N PRO A 85 1.41 11.22 5.57
CA PRO A 85 0.31 11.39 6.50
C PRO A 85 -1.07 11.29 5.81
N ALA A 86 -1.18 11.60 4.51
CA ALA A 86 -2.47 11.89 3.91
C ALA A 86 -2.52 11.79 2.37
N SER A 87 -1.95 10.77 1.73
CA SER A 87 -2.04 10.66 0.25
C SER A 87 -2.41 9.26 -0.23
N LEU A 88 -3.16 9.21 -1.33
CA LEU A 88 -3.38 8.00 -2.10
C LEU A 88 -2.64 8.13 -3.44
N GLU A 89 -1.78 7.17 -3.72
CA GLU A 89 -1.03 7.11 -4.97
C GLU A 89 -1.36 5.83 -5.73
N GLU A 90 -1.54 5.95 -7.04
CA GLU A 90 -1.83 4.80 -7.91
C GLU A 90 -0.60 4.46 -8.75
N TYR A 91 -0.22 3.19 -8.77
CA TYR A 91 0.94 2.69 -9.48
C TYR A 91 0.57 1.69 -10.57
N GLY A 92 1.30 1.75 -11.68
CA GLY A 92 1.29 0.75 -12.74
C GLY A 92 1.95 -0.56 -12.33
N ASN A 93 1.64 -1.62 -13.10
CA ASN A 93 2.20 -2.96 -12.97
C ASN A 93 3.00 -3.32 -14.25
N ASP A 94 3.78 -2.37 -14.73
CA ASP A 94 4.55 -2.42 -15.98
C ASP A 94 5.97 -2.97 -15.81
N ARG A 95 6.30 -3.52 -14.62
CA ARG A 95 7.61 -4.12 -14.27
C ARG A 95 8.80 -3.14 -14.30
N ASP A 96 8.55 -1.84 -14.18
CA ASP A 96 9.60 -0.87 -13.89
C ASP A 96 10.20 -1.13 -12.49
N GLU A 97 11.51 -0.93 -12.34
CA GLU A 97 12.22 -0.99 -11.06
C GLU A 97 11.69 0.05 -10.06
N TYR A 98 11.18 1.16 -10.57
CA TYR A 98 10.43 2.15 -9.81
C TYR A 98 9.01 2.19 -10.35
N GLY A 99 8.04 1.68 -9.59
CA GLY A 99 6.66 1.59 -10.06
C GLY A 99 6.20 2.89 -10.70
N ASN A 100 5.62 2.79 -11.89
CA ASN A 100 5.17 3.96 -12.64
C ASN A 100 3.98 4.60 -11.91
N ARG A 101 4.19 5.75 -11.25
CA ARG A 101 3.11 6.48 -10.56
C ARG A 101 2.19 7.10 -11.60
N LEU A 102 0.96 6.59 -11.66
CA LEU A 102 -0.08 7.00 -12.59
C LEU A 102 -0.89 8.19 -12.06
N ASN A 103 -1.17 8.18 -10.76
CA ASN A 103 -1.97 9.22 -10.11
C ASN A 103 -1.49 9.47 -8.66
N LYS A 104 -1.80 10.66 -8.14
CA LYS A 104 -1.62 11.06 -6.74
C LYS A 104 -2.68 12.07 -6.38
N PHE A 105 -3.33 11.87 -5.23
CA PHE A 105 -4.15 12.89 -4.61
C PHE A 105 -4.05 12.86 -3.08
N GLU A 106 -4.36 13.99 -2.47
CA GLU A 106 -4.24 14.21 -1.03
C GLU A 106 -5.58 13.95 -0.34
N LEU A 107 -5.55 13.14 0.71
CA LEU A 107 -6.68 12.81 1.56
C LEU A 107 -6.80 13.86 2.67
N GLU A 108 -7.42 14.99 2.38
CA GLU A 108 -7.52 16.15 3.30
C GLU A 108 -8.03 15.80 4.71
N ARG A 109 -8.80 14.72 4.83
CA ARG A 109 -9.43 14.27 6.08
C ARG A 109 -8.61 13.26 6.85
N LEU A 110 -7.59 12.65 6.24
CA LEU A 110 -6.68 11.76 6.94
C LEU A 110 -5.71 12.61 7.78
N GLN A 111 -5.95 12.69 9.08
CA GLN A 111 -5.13 13.49 9.97
C GLN A 111 -4.08 12.64 10.69
N GLY A 112 -2.82 12.86 10.35
CA GLY A 112 -1.66 12.34 11.09
C GLY A 112 -1.24 10.90 10.75
N TYR A 113 -0.43 10.31 11.64
CA TYR A 113 0.18 8.98 11.47
C TYR A 113 -0.64 7.87 12.16
N GLY A 114 -1.97 7.95 12.08
CA GLY A 114 -2.86 6.97 12.69
C GLY A 114 -2.92 5.64 11.92
N PRO A 115 -3.37 4.55 12.56
CA PRO A 115 -3.74 3.32 11.86
C PRO A 115 -4.74 3.62 10.74
N ALA A 116 -4.40 3.22 9.52
CA ALA A 116 -5.31 3.28 8.40
C ALA A 116 -5.24 2.00 7.56
N LYS A 117 -6.34 1.70 6.89
CA LYS A 117 -6.51 0.54 6.01
C LYS A 117 -7.10 0.97 4.68
N LEU A 118 -6.68 0.26 3.64
CA LEU A 118 -7.07 0.50 2.27
C LEU A 118 -7.77 -0.73 1.72
N ALA A 119 -8.87 -0.54 1.00
CA ALA A 119 -9.49 -1.58 0.21
C ALA A 119 -9.91 -1.04 -1.16
N PHE A 120 -9.91 -1.92 -2.16
CA PHE A 120 -10.43 -1.58 -3.50
C PHE A 120 -11.70 -2.38 -3.75
N HIS A 121 -12.81 -1.66 -3.91
CA HIS A 121 -14.09 -2.25 -4.27
C HIS A 121 -14.18 -2.41 -5.79
N ARG A 122 -13.84 -3.61 -6.28
CA ARG A 122 -13.72 -3.93 -7.71
C ARG A 122 -14.94 -3.54 -8.54
N LYS A 123 -16.14 -3.94 -8.12
CA LYS A 123 -17.38 -3.71 -8.89
C LYS A 123 -17.72 -2.23 -9.07
N GLY A 124 -17.41 -1.41 -8.06
CA GLY A 124 -17.65 0.03 -8.12
C GLY A 124 -16.47 0.82 -8.67
N ALA A 125 -15.30 0.20 -8.81
CA ALA A 125 -14.04 0.90 -9.05
C ALA A 125 -13.81 2.03 -8.03
N HIS A 126 -14.04 1.73 -6.75
CA HIS A 126 -13.89 2.69 -5.65
C HIS A 126 -12.76 2.28 -4.71
N VAL A 127 -12.10 3.27 -4.15
CA VAL A 127 -11.13 3.09 -3.08
C VAL A 127 -11.83 3.40 -1.76
N ILE A 128 -11.62 2.54 -0.77
CA ILE A 128 -12.13 2.72 0.59
C ILE A 128 -10.93 2.90 1.50
N VAL A 129 -10.90 4.02 2.22
CA VAL A 129 -9.92 4.30 3.27
C VAL A 129 -10.66 4.25 4.61
N VAL A 130 -10.14 3.46 5.55
CA VAL A 130 -10.60 3.46 6.93
C VAL A 130 -9.46 3.96 7.80
N SER A 131 -9.70 4.94 8.65
CA SER A 131 -8.69 5.51 9.53
C SER A 131 -9.25 5.71 10.94
N THR A 132 -8.38 5.64 11.93
CA THR A 132 -8.72 5.98 13.31
C THR A 132 -8.14 7.34 13.68
N ASP A 133 -8.99 8.24 14.16
CA ASP A 133 -8.55 9.50 14.76
C ASP A 133 -8.28 9.25 16.25
N ALA A 134 -6.99 9.10 16.58
CA ALA A 134 -6.54 8.84 17.95
C ALA A 134 -6.89 9.97 18.94
N GLY A 135 -7.26 11.16 18.45
CA GLY A 135 -7.69 12.28 19.29
C GLY A 135 -9.20 12.33 19.54
N LYS A 136 -9.99 11.49 18.84
CA LYS A 136 -11.47 11.60 18.87
C LYS A 136 -12.20 10.29 19.19
N ASP A 137 -11.49 9.18 19.41
CA ASP A 137 -12.09 7.84 19.59
C ASP A 137 -13.11 7.51 18.48
N LEU A 138 -12.78 7.89 17.25
CA LEU A 138 -13.61 7.73 16.05
C LEU A 138 -12.87 6.95 14.97
N ILE A 139 -13.59 6.02 14.35
CA ILE A 139 -13.22 5.38 13.10
C ILE A 139 -13.94 6.14 11.97
N SER A 140 -13.17 6.68 11.02
CA SER A 140 -13.69 7.27 9.78
C SER A 140 -13.55 6.26 8.65
N MET A 141 -14.60 6.09 7.86
CA MET A 141 -14.57 5.38 6.58
C MET A 141 -14.91 6.37 5.48
N GLU A 142 -14.02 6.47 4.49
CA GLU A 142 -14.19 7.34 3.34
C GLU A 142 -14.08 6.50 2.06
N MET A 143 -14.98 6.73 1.12
CA MET A 143 -15.00 6.05 -0.17
C MET A 143 -14.81 7.07 -1.28
N TYR A 144 -13.86 6.81 -2.16
CA TYR A 144 -13.47 7.68 -3.26
C TYR A 144 -13.65 6.98 -4.60
N THR A 145 -13.98 7.73 -5.64
CA THR A 145 -13.78 7.30 -7.03
C THR A 145 -12.29 7.26 -7.36
N LYS A 146 -11.93 6.73 -8.55
CA LYS A 146 -10.54 6.80 -9.05
C LYS A 146 -10.10 8.24 -9.37
N ASP A 147 -11.06 9.14 -9.57
CA ASP A 147 -10.85 10.54 -9.95
C ASP A 147 -10.87 11.48 -8.74
N ASP A 148 -10.60 10.96 -7.54
CA ASP A 148 -10.59 11.74 -6.27
C ASP A 148 -11.94 12.38 -5.90
N GLU A 149 -13.05 11.79 -6.34
CA GLU A 149 -14.38 12.25 -5.90
C GLU A 149 -14.83 11.48 -4.66
N LEU A 150 -15.13 12.21 -3.59
CA LEU A 150 -15.65 11.64 -2.35
C LEU A 150 -17.11 11.20 -2.53
N MET A 151 -17.35 9.89 -2.39
CA MET A 151 -18.65 9.25 -2.60
C MET A 151 -19.42 9.01 -1.30
N LEU A 152 -18.73 8.63 -0.23
CA LEU A 152 -19.33 8.26 1.04
C LEU A 152 -18.38 8.58 2.19
N ILE A 153 -18.96 9.06 3.30
CA ILE A 153 -18.29 9.17 4.59
C ILE A 153 -19.16 8.49 5.64
N ALA A 154 -18.56 7.69 6.50
CA ALA A 154 -19.18 7.19 7.72
C ALA A 154 -18.23 7.39 8.90
N GLN A 155 -18.78 7.71 10.07
CA GLN A 155 -18.04 7.84 11.32
C GLN A 155 -18.67 6.94 12.37
N ILE A 156 -17.84 6.21 13.09
CA ILE A 156 -18.26 5.23 14.09
C ILE A 156 -17.42 5.47 15.35
N HIS A 157 -18.05 5.49 16.51
CA HIS A 157 -17.31 5.53 17.78
C HIS A 157 -16.53 4.23 17.97
N GLN A 158 -15.28 4.36 18.40
CA GLN A 158 -14.49 3.22 18.82
C GLN A 158 -15.11 2.65 20.09
N GLU A 159 -15.34 1.34 20.13
CA GLU A 159 -15.83 0.67 21.33
C GLU A 159 -14.67 0.47 22.31
N ASP A 160 -14.90 0.77 23.59
CA ASP A 160 -14.01 0.35 24.67
C ASP A 160 -14.10 -1.19 24.79
N ILE A 161 -13.00 -1.90 24.53
CA ILE A 161 -12.89 -3.37 24.65
C ILE A 161 -12.33 -3.74 26.03
#